data_AF-A0A2E5G0V5-F1
#
_entry.id   AF-A0A2E5G0V5-F1
#
_cell.length_a   1.000
_cell.length_b   1.000
_cell.length_c   1.000
_cell.angle_alpha   90.00
_cell.angle_beta   90.00
_cell.angle_gamma   90.00
#
_symmetry.space_group_name_H-M   'P 1'
#
loop_
_entity.id
_entity.type
_entity.pdbx_description
1 polymer ?
#
loop_
_entity_poly.entity_id
_entity_poly.type
_entity_poly.pdbx_seq_one_letter_code
_entity_poly.pdbx_strand_id
1 'polypeptide(L)'
;MLPVTETATSPCSSDCQGYVRRHLRFGWWSLLVFLTLGILLESFHGFKAAWFVNVDQETRRLLWRLAHAHGTFFALVHIAFAATVFLMPALQLGLRRAASWCLMAVSIVLPSGFFFGGFGVYGGDPGLGIFLLPVGAVMLFIAVFIIAWGATANR
;
A
#
# COMPACT_ATOMS: atom_id res chain seq x y z
N MET A 1 -40.90 -26.85 -12.80
CA MET A 1 -39.57 -26.21 -12.85
C MET A 1 -39.65 -24.97 -11.97
N LEU A 2 -39.29 -25.08 -10.69
CA LEU A 2 -39.38 -23.97 -9.74
C LEU A 2 -38.18 -23.03 -9.96
N PRO A 3 -38.36 -21.70 -9.91
CA PRO A 3 -37.24 -20.79 -9.90
C PRO A 3 -36.60 -20.88 -8.51
N VAL A 4 -35.42 -21.51 -8.43
CA VAL A 4 -34.54 -21.36 -7.27
C VAL A 4 -33.92 -19.96 -7.39
N THR A 5 -34.66 -18.94 -6.95
CA THR A 5 -34.03 -17.68 -6.56
C THR A 5 -33.37 -17.93 -5.22
N GLU A 6 -32.22 -18.61 -5.26
CA GLU A 6 -31.22 -18.53 -4.21
C GLU A 6 -30.78 -17.07 -4.17
N THR A 7 -31.48 -16.26 -3.38
CA THR A 7 -30.89 -15.04 -2.84
C THR A 7 -29.76 -15.51 -1.93
N ALA A 8 -28.61 -15.82 -2.54
CA ALA A 8 -27.37 -15.97 -1.81
C ALA A 8 -27.23 -14.69 -0.99
N THR A 9 -27.49 -14.80 0.31
CA THR A 9 -27.33 -13.75 1.29
C THR A 9 -25.84 -13.40 1.28
N SER A 10 -25.49 -12.45 0.43
CA SER A 10 -24.14 -11.92 0.38
C SER A 10 -23.85 -11.41 1.80
N PRO A 11 -22.80 -11.91 2.49
CA PRO A 11 -22.53 -11.53 3.87
C PRO A 11 -22.22 -10.04 4.03
N CYS A 12 -22.02 -9.31 2.92
CA CYS A 12 -21.71 -7.89 2.87
C CYS A 12 -22.59 -7.12 1.87
N SER A 13 -22.97 -5.89 2.23
CA SER A 13 -23.75 -4.96 1.40
C SER A 13 -23.02 -4.55 0.10
N SER A 14 -23.74 -3.98 -0.86
CA SER A 14 -23.20 -3.51 -2.14
C SER A 14 -22.01 -2.55 -1.97
N ASP A 15 -22.10 -1.61 -1.02
CA ASP A 15 -21.02 -0.66 -0.71
C ASP A 15 -19.75 -1.38 -0.26
N CYS A 16 -19.89 -2.36 0.65
CA CYS A 16 -18.79 -3.16 1.13
C CYS A 16 -18.12 -3.93 -0.02
N GLN A 17 -18.89 -4.57 -0.88
CA GLN A 17 -18.35 -5.28 -2.06
C GLN A 17 -17.57 -4.33 -2.98
N GLY A 18 -18.01 -3.07 -3.10
CA GLY A 18 -17.28 -2.02 -3.82
C GLY A 18 -15.87 -1.77 -3.27
N TYR A 19 -15.74 -1.62 -1.95
CA TYR A 19 -14.44 -1.46 -1.29
C TYR A 19 -13.56 -2.71 -1.40
N VAL A 20 -14.13 -3.89 -1.18
CA VAL A 20 -13.41 -5.18 -1.29
C VAL A 20 -12.81 -5.31 -2.69
N ARG A 21 -13.62 -5.15 -3.75
CA ARG A 21 -13.14 -5.28 -5.13
C ARG A 21 -12.09 -4.24 -5.49
N ARG A 22 -12.27 -2.99 -5.05
CA ARG A 22 -11.30 -1.92 -5.28
C ARG A 22 -9.95 -2.23 -4.65
N HIS A 23 -9.93 -2.60 -3.38
CA HIS A 23 -8.69 -2.84 -2.64
C HIS A 23 -8.00 -4.13 -3.06
N LEU A 24 -8.73 -5.18 -3.43
CA LEU A 24 -8.12 -6.37 -4.05
C LEU A 24 -7.45 -6.04 -5.38
N ARG A 25 -8.15 -5.36 -6.29
CA ARG A 25 -7.57 -4.96 -7.58
C ARG A 25 -6.32 -4.10 -7.38
N PHE A 26 -6.43 -3.06 -6.55
CA PHE A 26 -5.30 -2.17 -6.29
C PHE A 26 -4.14 -2.92 -5.63
N GLY A 27 -4.41 -3.75 -4.62
CA GLY A 27 -3.40 -4.55 -3.93
C GLY A 27 -2.65 -5.48 -4.86
N TRP A 28 -3.34 -6.29 -5.67
CA TRP A 28 -2.69 -7.21 -6.61
C TRP A 28 -1.92 -6.50 -7.72
N TRP A 29 -2.47 -5.42 -8.30
CA TRP A 29 -1.75 -4.64 -9.30
C TRP A 29 -0.52 -3.94 -8.71
N SER A 30 -0.64 -3.37 -7.51
CA SER A 30 0.49 -2.79 -6.79
C SER A 30 1.56 -3.84 -6.48
N LEU A 31 1.15 -5.03 -6.03
CA LEU A 31 2.06 -6.14 -5.76
C LEU A 31 2.84 -6.54 -7.00
N LEU A 32 2.17 -6.65 -8.16
CA LEU A 32 2.83 -6.96 -9.43
C LEU A 32 3.86 -5.88 -9.82
N VAL A 33 3.51 -4.60 -9.66
CA VAL A 33 4.42 -3.48 -9.93
C VAL A 33 5.64 -3.52 -9.01
N PHE A 34 5.45 -3.67 -7.71
CA PHE A 34 6.55 -3.67 -6.75
C PHE A 34 7.38 -4.96 -6.80
N LEU A 35 6.79 -6.10 -7.12
CA LEU A 35 7.52 -7.33 -7.44
C LEU A 35 8.46 -7.11 -8.64
N THR A 36 7.92 -6.51 -9.71
CA THR A 36 8.71 -6.19 -10.91
C THR A 36 9.83 -5.21 -10.58
N LEU A 37 9.57 -4.19 -9.76
CA LEU A 37 10.60 -3.28 -9.27
C LEU A 37 11.67 -4.04 -8.46
N GLY A 38 11.29 -4.97 -7.59
CA GLY A 38 12.24 -5.79 -6.82
C GLY A 38 13.16 -6.61 -7.73
N ILE A 39 12.59 -7.27 -8.75
CA ILE A 39 13.35 -8.02 -9.76
C ILE A 39 14.34 -7.09 -10.49
N LEU A 40 13.92 -5.87 -10.84
CA LEU A 40 14.79 -4.88 -11.49
C LEU A 40 15.95 -4.46 -10.56
N LEU A 41 15.67 -4.16 -9.29
CA LEU A 41 16.69 -3.76 -8.32
C LEU A 41 17.71 -4.88 -8.07
N GLU A 42 17.25 -6.13 -8.02
CA GLU A 42 18.13 -7.29 -7.89
C GLU A 42 18.94 -7.53 -9.17
N SER A 43 18.33 -7.32 -10.34
CA SER A 43 19.04 -7.38 -11.62
C SER A 43 20.16 -6.35 -11.69
N PHE A 44 19.94 -5.12 -11.22
CA PHE A 44 21.00 -4.10 -11.16
C PHE A 44 22.18 -4.51 -10.27
N HIS A 45 21.91 -5.21 -9.16
CA HIS A 45 22.96 -5.80 -8.34
C HIS A 45 23.67 -6.96 -9.06
N GLY A 46 22.92 -7.89 -9.66
CA GLY A 46 23.47 -9.05 -10.35
C GLY A 46 24.35 -8.69 -11.56
N PHE A 47 23.93 -7.69 -12.35
CA PHE A 47 24.70 -7.16 -13.49
C PHE A 47 25.75 -6.12 -13.11
N LYS A 48 25.91 -5.78 -11.83
CA LYS A 48 26.86 -4.77 -11.32
C LYS A 48 26.78 -3.44 -12.08
N ALA A 49 25.57 -2.95 -12.32
CA ALA A 49 25.37 -1.67 -13.00
C ALA A 49 26.05 -0.54 -12.19
N ALA A 50 27.14 0.03 -12.73
CA ALA A 50 28.00 0.96 -11.98
C ALA A 50 27.23 2.19 -11.44
N TRP A 51 26.31 2.73 -12.23
CA TRP A 51 25.44 3.85 -11.84
C TRP A 51 24.51 3.54 -10.65
N PHE A 52 24.33 2.26 -10.30
CA PHE A 52 23.50 1.82 -9.18
C PHE A 52 24.33 1.24 -8.03
N VAL A 53 25.38 0.47 -8.30
CA VAL A 53 26.14 -0.30 -7.28
C VAL A 53 27.35 0.46 -6.70
N ASN A 54 27.82 1.53 -7.34
CA ASN A 54 28.95 2.32 -6.83
C ASN A 54 28.70 2.87 -5.41
N VAL A 55 29.78 3.03 -4.63
CA VAL A 55 29.72 3.46 -3.21
C VAL A 55 28.99 4.80 -3.06
N ASP A 56 29.18 5.74 -4.00
CA ASP A 56 28.51 7.05 -3.99
C ASP A 56 26.98 6.99 -4.13
N GLN A 57 26.43 5.82 -4.47
CA GLN A 57 25.00 5.62 -4.71
C GLN A 57 24.30 4.82 -3.59
N GLU A 58 24.95 4.67 -2.43
CA GLU A 58 24.39 3.95 -1.27
C GLU A 58 23.02 4.47 -0.84
N THR A 59 22.87 5.79 -0.69
CA THR A 59 21.59 6.42 -0.31
C THR A 59 20.51 6.14 -1.35
N ARG A 60 20.82 6.20 -2.66
CA ARG A 60 19.87 5.85 -3.73
C ARG A 60 19.44 4.40 -3.62
N ARG A 61 20.38 3.46 -3.47
CA ARG A 61 20.07 2.04 -3.31
C ARG A 61 19.23 1.77 -2.07
N LEU A 62 19.52 2.45 -0.96
CA LEU A 62 18.75 2.35 0.27
C LEU A 62 17.31 2.82 0.04
N LEU A 63 17.14 4.02 -0.52
CA LEU A 63 15.83 4.62 -0.73
C LEU A 63 14.99 3.84 -1.74
N TRP A 64 15.59 3.30 -2.80
CA TRP A 64 14.86 2.46 -3.76
C TRP A 64 14.46 1.10 -3.18
N ARG A 65 15.30 0.49 -2.31
CA ARG A 65 14.90 -0.70 -1.55
C ARG A 65 13.77 -0.39 -0.56
N LEU A 66 13.81 0.76 0.11
CA LEU A 66 12.74 1.22 0.99
C LEU A 66 11.43 1.45 0.22
N ALA A 67 11.51 2.07 -0.96
CA ALA A 67 10.35 2.26 -1.84
C ALA A 67 9.73 0.91 -2.24
N HIS A 68 10.55 -0.05 -2.66
CA HIS A 68 10.11 -1.41 -2.99
C HIS A 68 9.48 -2.13 -1.79
N ALA A 69 10.15 -2.10 -0.64
CA ALA A 69 9.68 -2.77 0.57
C ALA A 69 8.33 -2.21 1.05
N HIS A 70 8.21 -0.87 1.13
CA HIS A 70 6.97 -0.22 1.55
C HIS A 70 5.86 -0.39 0.52
N GLY A 71 6.17 -0.33 -0.78
CA GLY A 71 5.20 -0.59 -1.83
C GLY A 71 4.61 -2.00 -1.76
N THR A 72 5.47 -3.00 -1.57
CA THR A 72 5.07 -4.41 -1.38
C THR A 72 4.24 -4.57 -0.10
N PHE A 73 4.69 -3.98 1.01
CA PHE A 73 3.96 -3.99 2.27
C PHE A 73 2.56 -3.39 2.11
N PHE A 74 2.43 -2.23 1.48
CA PHE A 74 1.13 -1.60 1.28
C PHE A 74 0.24 -2.38 0.31
N ALA A 75 0.80 -3.01 -0.72
CA ALA A 75 0.04 -3.92 -1.57
C ALA A 75 -0.63 -5.05 -0.76
N LEU A 76 0.11 -5.65 0.19
CA LEU A 76 -0.42 -6.66 1.11
C LEU A 76 -1.45 -6.06 2.10
N VAL A 77 -1.20 -4.86 2.63
CA VAL A 77 -2.15 -4.15 3.50
C VAL A 77 -3.47 -3.87 2.77
N HIS A 78 -3.45 -3.59 1.47
CA HIS A 78 -4.66 -3.44 0.67
C HIS A 78 -5.46 -4.75 0.57
N ILE A 79 -4.78 -5.88 0.36
CA ILE A 79 -5.43 -7.21 0.33
C ILE A 79 -5.99 -7.54 1.72
N ALA A 80 -5.22 -7.31 2.78
CA ALA A 80 -5.65 -7.50 4.16
C ALA A 80 -6.85 -6.62 4.51
N PHE A 81 -6.85 -5.34 4.10
CA PHE A 81 -7.97 -4.43 4.30
C PHE A 81 -9.25 -4.93 3.60
N ALA A 82 -9.13 -5.43 2.37
CA ALA A 82 -10.26 -6.02 1.67
C ALA A 82 -10.82 -7.24 2.43
N ALA A 83 -9.96 -8.11 2.96
CA ALA A 83 -10.37 -9.22 3.81
C ALA A 83 -11.04 -8.73 5.11
N THR A 84 -10.49 -7.72 5.78
CA THR A 84 -11.07 -7.14 7.00
C THR A 84 -12.48 -6.58 6.75
N VAL A 85 -12.67 -5.83 5.67
CA VAL A 85 -13.99 -5.26 5.33
C VAL A 85 -15.01 -6.36 5.00
N PHE A 86 -14.58 -7.44 4.36
CA PHE A 86 -15.44 -8.60 4.09
C PHE A 86 -15.82 -9.37 5.36
N LEU A 87 -14.86 -9.56 6.28
CA LEU A 87 -15.06 -10.29 7.53
C LEU A 87 -15.80 -9.46 8.60
N MET A 88 -15.76 -8.12 8.50
CA MET A 88 -16.40 -7.19 9.44
C MET A 88 -17.46 -6.31 8.76
N PRO A 89 -18.60 -6.90 8.33
CA PRO A 89 -19.65 -6.19 7.59
C PRO A 89 -20.38 -5.11 8.41
N ALA A 90 -20.21 -5.07 9.74
CA ALA A 90 -20.80 -4.05 10.61
C ALA A 90 -19.94 -2.78 10.80
N LEU A 91 -18.70 -2.74 10.31
CA LEU A 91 -17.86 -1.54 10.39
C LEU A 91 -18.55 -0.33 9.71
N GLN A 92 -18.65 0.79 10.44
CA GLN A 92 -19.38 1.97 9.96
C GLN A 92 -18.87 2.49 8.61
N LEU A 93 -19.79 2.88 7.72
CA LEU A 93 -19.46 3.29 6.35
C LEU A 93 -18.50 4.49 6.30
N GLY A 94 -18.66 5.47 7.20
CA GLY A 94 -17.77 6.64 7.28
C GLY A 94 -16.32 6.26 7.62
N LEU A 95 -16.13 5.39 8.61
CA LEU A 95 -14.81 4.87 9.01
C LEU A 95 -14.15 4.09 7.88
N ARG A 96 -14.92 3.22 7.18
CA ARG A 96 -14.43 2.50 5.98
C ARG A 96 -13.95 3.44 4.90
N ARG A 97 -14.72 4.48 4.60
CA ARG A 97 -14.39 5.46 3.56
C ARG A 97 -13.11 6.23 3.92
N ALA A 98 -12.99 6.69 5.17
CA ALA A 98 -11.82 7.39 5.65
C ALA A 98 -10.55 6.51 5.62
N ALA A 99 -10.64 5.28 6.13
CA ALA A 99 -9.53 4.32 6.09
C ALA A 99 -9.14 3.95 4.65
N SER A 100 -10.12 3.72 3.77
CA SER A 100 -9.89 3.44 2.35
C SER A 100 -9.12 4.58 1.68
N TRP A 101 -9.53 5.83 1.90
CA TRP A 101 -8.85 7.00 1.36
C TRP A 101 -7.42 7.15 1.87
N CYS A 102 -7.21 7.01 3.19
CA CYS A 102 -5.88 7.10 3.79
C CYS A 102 -4.95 5.99 3.27
N LEU A 103 -5.45 4.76 3.12
CA LEU A 103 -4.70 3.64 2.58
C LEU A 103 -4.34 3.82 1.10
N MET A 104 -5.28 4.32 0.28
CA MET A 104 -4.98 4.62 -1.12
C MET A 104 -3.89 5.70 -1.23
N ALA A 105 -3.97 6.74 -0.40
CA ALA A 105 -3.02 7.84 -0.43
C ALA A 105 -1.63 7.42 0.06
N VAL A 106 -1.52 6.73 1.22
CA VAL A 106 -0.23 6.29 1.75
C VAL A 106 0.50 5.35 0.80
N SER A 107 -0.23 4.46 0.11
CA SER A 107 0.32 3.51 -0.86
C SER A 107 0.97 4.18 -2.07
N ILE A 108 0.66 5.45 -2.32
CA ILE A 108 1.29 6.27 -3.36
C ILE A 108 2.35 7.16 -2.71
N VAL A 109 1.99 7.92 -1.67
CA VAL A 109 2.84 8.95 -1.05
C VAL A 109 4.14 8.36 -0.50
N LEU A 110 4.08 7.25 0.24
CA LEU A 110 5.29 6.71 0.88
C LEU A 110 6.24 6.04 -0.12
N PRO A 111 5.80 5.10 -0.97
CA PRO A 111 6.71 4.50 -1.95
C PRO A 111 7.27 5.53 -2.93
N SER A 112 6.46 6.49 -3.38
CA SER A 112 6.96 7.57 -4.24
C SER A 112 7.91 8.51 -3.52
N GLY A 113 7.67 8.85 -2.25
CA GLY A 113 8.57 9.67 -1.44
C GLY A 113 9.96 9.04 -1.31
N PHE A 114 10.03 7.74 -1.01
CA PHE A 114 11.28 7.00 -1.01
C PHE A 114 11.91 6.93 -2.40
N PHE A 115 11.14 6.61 -3.43
CA PHE A 115 11.66 6.49 -4.81
C PHE A 115 12.25 7.81 -5.31
N PHE A 116 11.51 8.91 -5.12
CA PHE A 116 11.94 10.26 -5.49
C PHE A 116 13.05 10.80 -4.60
N GLY A 117 13.10 10.41 -3.33
CA GLY A 117 14.24 10.70 -2.46
C GLY A 117 15.55 10.09 -2.96
N GLY A 118 15.49 9.03 -3.78
CA GLY A 118 16.67 8.47 -4.44
C GLY A 118 17.24 9.31 -5.59
N PHE A 119 16.54 10.36 -6.03
CA PHE A 119 17.06 11.33 -7.00
C PHE A 119 17.60 12.58 -6.30
N GLY A 120 18.64 13.20 -6.87
CA GLY A 120 19.20 14.44 -6.31
C GLY A 120 19.89 14.24 -4.95
N VAL A 121 20.42 13.04 -4.67
CA VAL A 121 21.20 12.75 -3.46
C VAL A 121 22.48 13.60 -3.47
N TYR A 122 22.74 14.30 -2.37
CA TYR A 122 23.93 15.14 -2.19
C TYR A 122 24.57 14.85 -0.84
N GLY A 123 25.87 14.53 -0.81
CA GLY A 123 26.57 14.25 0.46
C GLY A 123 26.04 13.06 1.27
N GLY A 124 25.26 12.17 0.65
CA GLY A 124 24.57 11.07 1.32
C GLY A 124 23.16 11.41 1.80
N ASP A 125 22.73 12.68 1.71
CA ASP A 125 21.38 13.09 2.08
C ASP A 125 20.35 12.73 1.01
N PRO A 126 19.14 12.31 1.41
CA PRO A 126 18.05 12.02 0.48
C PRO A 126 17.58 13.29 -0.24
N GLY A 127 17.08 13.12 -1.47
CA GLY A 127 16.43 14.19 -2.21
C GLY A 127 15.09 14.63 -1.63
N LEU A 128 14.49 15.65 -2.24
CA LEU A 128 13.25 16.32 -1.78
C LEU A 128 12.04 15.39 -1.60
N GLY A 129 12.04 14.21 -2.25
CA GLY A 129 10.99 13.21 -2.05
C GLY A 129 10.82 12.77 -0.59
N ILE A 130 11.85 12.93 0.24
CA ILE A 130 11.82 12.58 1.66
C ILE A 130 10.74 13.37 2.44
N PHE A 131 10.37 14.57 2.00
CA PHE A 131 9.35 15.39 2.67
C PHE A 131 7.94 14.82 2.57
N LEU A 132 7.70 13.83 1.69
CA LEU A 132 6.42 13.12 1.62
C LEU A 132 6.25 12.14 2.79
N LEU A 133 7.34 11.70 3.42
CA LEU A 133 7.31 10.66 4.46
C LEU A 133 6.48 11.03 5.69
N PRO A 134 6.63 12.23 6.30
CA PRO A 134 5.83 12.60 7.47
C PRO A 134 4.33 12.62 7.16
N VAL A 135 3.96 13.12 5.98
CA VAL A 135 2.56 13.17 5.54
C VAL A 135 2.01 11.76 5.40
N GLY A 136 2.73 10.88 4.70
CA GLY A 136 2.30 9.49 4.54
C GLY A 136 2.24 8.72 5.86
N ALA A 137 3.17 8.97 6.78
CA ALA A 137 3.19 8.35 8.11
C ALA A 137 1.93 8.70 8.92
N VAL A 138 1.53 9.98 8.91
CA VAL A 138 0.30 10.43 9.58
C VAL A 138 -0.94 9.79 8.94
N MET A 139 -1.00 9.73 7.61
CA MET A 139 -2.13 9.09 6.91
C MET A 139 -2.22 7.59 7.24
N LEU A 140 -1.08 6.89 7.30
CA LEU A 140 -1.05 5.48 7.69
C LEU A 140 -1.55 5.31 9.12
N PHE A 141 -1.04 6.12 10.04
CA PHE A 141 -1.41 6.08 11.45
C PHE A 141 -2.92 6.24 11.62
N ILE A 142 -3.51 7.22 10.94
CA ILE A 142 -4.96 7.45 10.95
C ILE A 142 -5.71 6.23 10.40
N ALA A 143 -5.28 5.67 9.26
CA ALA A 143 -5.97 4.54 8.64
C ALA A 143 -5.96 3.29 9.54
N VAL A 144 -4.79 2.98 10.12
CA VAL A 144 -4.62 1.84 11.03
C VAL A 144 -5.40 2.06 12.32
N PHE A 145 -5.34 3.27 12.89
CA PHE A 145 -6.10 3.62 14.09
C PHE A 145 -7.60 3.43 13.89
N ILE A 146 -8.15 3.91 12.77
CA ILE A 146 -9.57 3.74 12.43
C ILE A 146 -9.97 2.25 12.39
N ILE A 147 -9.15 1.41 11.75
CA ILE A 147 -9.45 -0.02 11.61
C ILE A 147 -9.30 -0.75 12.93
N ALA A 148 -8.25 -0.46 13.69
CA ALA A 148 -8.04 -1.04 15.01
C ALA A 148 -9.19 -0.68 15.98
N TRP A 149 -9.57 0.60 16.02
CA TRP A 149 -10.69 1.07 16.82
C TRP A 149 -12.02 0.43 16.40
N GLY A 150 -12.29 0.38 15.09
CA GLY A 150 -13.50 -0.24 14.55
C GLY A 150 -13.59 -1.73 14.86
N ALA A 151 -12.46 -2.44 14.88
CA ALA A 151 -12.40 -3.86 15.23
C ALA A 151 -12.66 -4.12 16.72
N THR A 152 -12.32 -3.19 17.61
CA THR A 152 -12.59 -3.31 19.06
C THR A 152 -13.99 -2.85 19.44
N ALA A 153 -14.49 -1.78 18.81
CA ALA A 153 -15.79 -1.19 19.14
C ALA A 153 -17.00 -2.02 18.64
N ASN A 154 -16.74 -3.06 17.84
CA ASN A 154 -17.75 -3.95 17.27
C ASN A 154 -17.82 -5.31 18.00
N ARG A 155 -17.27 -5.40 19.22
CA ARG A 155 -17.53 -6.45 20.20
C ARG A 155 -18.66 -6.02 21.12
#